data_AF-A0A2M7SW36-F1
#
_entry.id   AF-A0A2M7SW36-F1
#
_cell.length_a   1.000
_cell.length_b   1.000
_cell.length_c   1.000
_cell.angle_alpha   90.00
_cell.angle_beta   90.00
_cell.angle_gamma   90.00
#
_symmetry.space_group_name_H-M   'P 1'
#
loop_
_entity.id
_entity.type
_entity.pdbx_description
1 polymer ?
#
loop_
_entity_poly.entity_id
_entity_poly.type
_entity_poly.pdbx_seq_one_letter_code
_entity_poly.pdbx_strand_id
1 'polypeptide(L)'
;MHKHPLIRQIYLYLFTLIGLILITIGCVRLIGLVLKTYIFTKADVFYEYPIAQPVIAPSEKDQVETQQASEKEIEAYQENQRSSQRQRDAAESLALLIAGIPLYLYHWRLIKRDKLSEEPLKS
;
A
#
# COMPACT_ATOMS: atom_id res chain seq x y z
N MET A 1 -36.08 -29.98 -18.14
CA MET A 1 -34.91 -29.07 -18.07
C MET A 1 -34.70 -28.62 -16.62
N HIS A 2 -34.01 -29.42 -15.82
CA HIS A 2 -33.67 -29.07 -14.44
C HIS A 2 -32.62 -27.95 -14.47
N LYS A 3 -33.09 -26.70 -14.40
CA LYS A 3 -32.21 -25.53 -14.30
C LYS A 3 -31.58 -25.58 -12.92
N HIS A 4 -30.31 -25.93 -12.79
CA HIS A 4 -29.57 -25.90 -11.53
C HIS A 4 -29.42 -24.44 -11.05
N PRO A 5 -30.35 -23.88 -10.24
CA PRO A 5 -30.36 -22.45 -9.93
C PRO A 5 -29.26 -22.14 -8.91
N LEU A 6 -28.99 -23.10 -8.02
CA LEU A 6 -28.02 -23.05 -6.95
C LEU A 6 -26.58 -22.98 -7.47
N ILE A 7 -26.23 -23.79 -8.47
CA ILE A 7 -24.88 -23.78 -9.06
C ILE A 7 -24.56 -22.41 -9.68
N ARG A 8 -25.51 -21.87 -10.45
CA ARG A 8 -25.39 -20.53 -11.04
C ARG A 8 -25.30 -19.45 -9.96
N GLN A 9 -26.10 -19.55 -8.90
CA GLN A 9 -26.10 -18.59 -7.81
C GLN A 9 -24.78 -18.61 -7.04
N ILE A 10 -24.28 -19.79 -6.65
CA ILE A 10 -22.97 -19.97 -6.00
C ILE A 10 -21.85 -19.42 -6.88
N TYR A 11 -21.85 -19.74 -8.18
CA TYR A 11 -20.86 -19.21 -9.12
C TYR A 11 -20.85 -17.68 -9.16
N LEU A 12 -22.03 -17.05 -9.25
CA LEU A 12 -22.15 -15.59 -9.28
C LEU A 12 -21.68 -14.94 -7.97
N TYR A 13 -22.01 -15.52 -6.81
CA TYR A 13 -21.52 -15.01 -5.51
C TYR A 13 -20.00 -15.15 -5.37
N LEU A 14 -19.42 -16.27 -5.79
CA LEU A 14 -17.97 -16.44 -5.78
C LEU A 14 -17.27 -15.47 -6.74
N PHE A 15 -17.79 -15.32 -7.95
CA PHE A 15 -17.23 -14.40 -8.94
C PHE A 15 -17.28 -12.94 -8.46
N THR A 16 -18.41 -12.52 -7.90
CA THR A 16 -18.56 -11.16 -7.34
C THR A 16 -17.69 -10.95 -6.10
N LEU A 17 -17.53 -11.96 -5.25
CA LEU A 17 -16.62 -11.89 -4.10
C LEU A 17 -15.16 -11.69 -4.55
N ILE A 18 -14.70 -12.48 -5.53
CA ILE A 18 -13.35 -12.35 -6.09
C ILE A 18 -13.18 -10.97 -6.73
N GLY A 19 -14.15 -10.54 -7.55
CA GLY A 19 -14.14 -9.22 -8.17
C GLY A 19 -14.07 -8.08 -7.15
N LEU A 20 -14.85 -8.16 -6.07
CA LEU A 20 -14.86 -7.18 -5.00
C LEU A 20 -13.51 -7.10 -4.27
N ILE A 21 -12.86 -8.24 -4.03
CA ILE A 21 -11.52 -8.29 -3.43
C ILE A 21 -10.50 -7.61 -4.34
N LEU A 22 -10.51 -7.93 -5.64
CA LEU A 22 -9.58 -7.32 -6.62
C LEU A 22 -9.77 -5.81 -6.71
N ILE A 23 -11.02 -5.34 -6.76
CA ILE A 23 -11.35 -3.91 -6.79
C ILE A 23 -10.87 -3.23 -5.50
N THR A 24 -11.09 -3.84 -4.34
CA THR A 24 -10.67 -3.28 -3.05
C THR A 24 -9.15 -3.15 -2.97
N ILE A 25 -8.40 -4.18 -3.39
CA ILE A 25 -6.93 -4.14 -3.46
C ILE A 25 -6.46 -3.04 -4.41
N GLY A 26 -7.07 -2.92 -5.59
CA GLY A 26 -6.75 -1.88 -6.56
C GLY A 26 -7.00 -0.47 -6.00
N CYS A 27 -8.13 -0.28 -5.32
CA CYS A 27 -8.49 1.00 -4.70
C CYS A 27 -7.48 1.42 -3.63
N VAL A 28 -7.09 0.52 -2.74
CA VAL A 28 -6.07 0.76 -1.71
C VAL A 28 -4.74 1.16 -2.35
N ARG A 29 -4.31 0.46 -3.41
CA ARG A 29 -3.05 0.79 -4.11
C ARG A 29 -3.09 2.18 -4.75
N LEU A 30 -4.21 2.55 -5.37
CA LEU A 30 -4.35 3.88 -5.98
C LEU A 30 -4.35 4.99 -4.93
N ILE A 31 -5.08 4.81 -3.83
CA ILE A 31 -5.08 5.79 -2.73
C ILE A 31 -3.67 5.89 -2.13
N GLY A 32 -3.00 4.75 -1.93
CA GLY A 32 -1.62 4.72 -1.44
C GLY A 32 -0.66 5.46 -2.36
N LEU A 33 -0.80 5.33 -3.68
CA LEU A 33 -0.02 6.07 -4.67
C LEU A 33 -0.29 7.58 -4.53
N VAL A 34 -1.56 7.99 -4.50
CA VAL A 34 -1.92 9.41 -4.36
C VAL A 34 -1.36 10.00 -3.05
N LEU A 35 -1.46 9.26 -1.95
CA LEU A 35 -0.89 9.69 -0.67
C LEU A 35 0.63 9.84 -0.75
N LYS A 36 1.34 8.88 -1.34
CA LYS A 36 2.81 8.93 -1.51
C LYS A 36 3.23 10.08 -2.42
N THR A 37 2.51 10.33 -3.51
CA THR A 37 2.88 11.37 -4.49
C THR A 37 2.52 12.79 -4.03
N TYR A 38 1.37 12.99 -3.36
CA TYR A 38 0.88 14.34 -3.04
C TYR A 38 1.06 14.76 -1.58
N ILE A 39 1.03 13.82 -0.64
CA ILE A 39 1.07 14.12 0.81
C ILE A 39 2.43 13.73 1.40
N PHE A 40 2.94 12.55 1.05
CA PHE A 40 4.16 11.97 1.59
C PHE A 40 5.27 11.92 0.53
N THR A 41 5.65 13.08 -0.01
CA THR A 41 6.62 13.17 -1.11
C THR A 41 7.98 12.52 -0.81
N LYS A 42 8.36 12.35 0.47
CA LYS A 42 9.59 11.61 0.84
C LYS A 42 9.43 10.09 0.78
N ALA A 43 8.22 9.56 0.75
CA ALA A 43 7.96 8.11 0.67
C ALA A 43 8.37 7.51 -0.68
N ASP A 44 8.45 8.33 -1.73
CA ASP A 44 8.82 7.92 -3.09
C ASP A 44 10.32 8.09 -3.39
N VAL A 45 11.10 8.55 -2.40
CA VAL A 45 12.55 8.72 -2.55
C VAL A 45 13.24 7.38 -2.29
N PHE A 46 13.97 6.90 -3.29
CA PHE A 46 14.96 5.84 -3.12
C PHE A 46 16.30 6.49 -2.80
N TYR A 47 16.77 6.31 -1.56
CA TYR A 47 18.14 6.66 -1.22
C TYR A 47 19.04 5.55 -1.77
N GLU A 48 20.03 5.93 -2.58
CA GLU A 48 21.10 5.03 -2.98
C GLU A 48 22.07 4.83 -1.82
N TYR A 49 22.53 3.60 -1.63
CA TYR A 49 23.50 3.30 -0.59
C TYR A 49 24.83 3.97 -0.95
N PRO A 50 25.48 4.69 -0.02
CA PRO A 50 26.76 5.33 -0.32
C PRO A 50 27.82 4.25 -0.54
N ILE A 51 28.21 4.06 -1.80
CA ILE A 51 29.29 3.17 -2.21
C ILE A 51 30.61 3.94 -2.26
N ALA A 52 31.69 3.27 -1.90
CA ALA A 52 33.02 3.84 -2.00
C ALA A 52 33.35 4.14 -3.48
N GLN A 53 33.68 5.39 -3.78
CA GLN A 53 34.00 5.81 -5.15
C GLN A 53 35.53 5.77 -5.36
N PRO A 54 36.00 5.27 -6.52
CA PRO A 54 37.42 5.31 -6.84
C PRO A 54 37.84 6.74 -7.13
N VAL A 55 38.81 7.27 -6.38
CA VAL A 55 39.40 8.59 -6.65
C VAL A 55 40.62 8.40 -7.54
N ILE A 56 40.61 8.96 -8.75
CA ILE A 56 41.79 9.02 -9.61
C ILE A 56 42.62 10.22 -9.18
N ALA A 57 43.70 9.99 -8.43
CA ALA A 57 44.64 11.04 -8.05
C ALA A 57 45.41 11.53 -9.30
N PRO A 58 45.56 12.84 -9.56
CA PRO A 58 46.22 13.36 -10.77
C PRO A 58 47.76 13.17 -10.82
N SER A 59 48.35 12.38 -9.94
CA SER A 59 49.80 12.34 -9.74
C SER A 59 50.29 10.90 -9.54
N GLU A 60 50.94 10.39 -10.58
CA GLU A 60 52.01 9.39 -10.59
C GLU A 60 51.92 8.20 -9.60
N LYS A 61 51.64 7.01 -10.19
CA LYS A 61 51.65 5.64 -9.63
C LYS A 61 50.29 5.11 -9.16
N ASP A 62 49.63 4.35 -10.05
CA ASP A 62 48.79 3.14 -9.86
C ASP A 62 48.24 2.81 -8.45
N GLN A 63 47.72 3.79 -7.71
CA GLN A 63 46.99 3.55 -6.49
C GLN A 63 45.60 4.18 -6.64
N VAL A 64 44.64 3.32 -6.99
CA VAL A 64 43.22 3.64 -6.86
C VAL A 64 42.92 3.66 -5.36
N GLU A 65 42.92 4.84 -4.76
CA GLU A 65 42.53 4.99 -3.36
C GLU A 65 41.00 4.99 -3.30
N THR A 66 40.44 3.91 -2.76
CA THR A 66 39.00 3.76 -2.54
C THR A 66 38.61 4.61 -1.34
N GLN A 67 37.99 5.78 -1.57
CA GLN A 67 37.42 6.57 -0.48
C GLN A 67 36.19 5.82 0.05
N GLN A 68 36.32 5.26 1.25
CA GLN A 68 35.20 4.66 1.96
C GLN A 68 34.14 5.74 2.24
N ALA A 69 32.87 5.40 2.04
CA ALA A 69 31.75 6.26 2.42
C ALA A 69 31.94 6.74 3.86
N SER A 70 31.85 8.05 4.09
CA SER A 70 32.05 8.61 5.42
C SER A 70 31.00 8.06 6.38
N GLU A 71 31.36 7.79 7.64
CA GLU A 71 30.40 7.36 8.67
C GLU A 71 29.17 8.28 8.73
N LYS A 72 29.38 9.59 8.50
CA LYS A 72 28.31 10.60 8.40
C LYS A 72 27.37 10.38 7.21
N GLU A 73 27.86 9.93 6.07
CA GLU A 73 27.03 9.63 4.88
C GLU A 73 26.18 8.37 5.12
N ILE A 74 26.76 7.38 5.80
CA ILE A 74 26.04 6.15 6.19
C ILE A 74 24.94 6.48 7.20
N GLU A 75 25.22 7.30 8.21
CA GLU A 75 24.21 7.73 9.20
C GLU A 75 23.08 8.54 8.55
N ALA A 76 23.42 9.52 7.70
CA ALA A 76 22.43 10.31 6.97
C ALA A 76 21.57 9.42 6.05
N TYR A 77 22.16 8.42 5.38
CA TYR A 77 21.42 7.44 4.59
C TYR A 77 20.43 6.64 5.46
N GLN A 78 20.87 6.13 6.61
CA GLN A 78 20.02 5.35 7.51
C GLN A 78 18.84 6.17 8.06
N GLU A 79 19.09 7.41 8.47
CA GLU A 79 18.05 8.30 8.99
C GLU A 79 16.99 8.59 7.91
N ASN A 80 17.46 8.96 6.72
CA ASN A 80 16.62 9.24 5.57
C ASN A 80 15.78 8.01 5.17
N GLN A 81 16.39 6.83 5.11
CA GLN A 81 15.70 5.60 4.76
C GLN A 81 14.65 5.22 5.80
N ARG A 82 14.95 5.33 7.10
CA ARG A 82 13.97 5.12 8.18
C ARG A 82 12.79 6.08 8.04
N SER A 83 13.06 7.35 7.74
CA SER A 83 12.01 8.36 7.58
C SER A 83 11.09 8.05 6.39
N SER A 84 11.65 7.66 5.24
CA SER A 84 10.86 7.30 4.05
C SER A 84 10.09 6.00 4.23
N GLN A 85 10.66 5.03 4.93
CA GLN A 85 9.97 3.77 5.24
C GLN A 85 8.74 4.02 6.11
N ARG A 86 8.87 4.83 7.17
CA ARG A 86 7.74 5.23 8.02
C ARG A 86 6.63 5.94 7.22
N GLN A 87 7.00 6.82 6.28
CA GLN A 87 6.01 7.50 5.45
C GLN A 87 5.31 6.54 4.47
N ARG A 88 6.05 5.57 3.90
CA ARG A 88 5.45 4.52 3.06
C ARG A 88 4.43 3.70 3.83
N ASP A 89 4.78 3.26 5.04
CA ASP A 89 3.91 2.46 5.91
C ASP A 89 2.67 3.24 6.35
N ALA A 90 2.84 4.52 6.68
CA ALA A 90 1.73 5.41 7.03
C ALA A 90 0.79 5.61 5.83
N ALA A 91 1.32 5.86 4.63
CA ALA A 91 0.51 6.04 3.43
C ALA A 91 -0.30 4.78 3.08
N GLU A 92 0.30 3.59 3.23
CA GLU A 92 -0.39 2.33 3.00
C GLU A 92 -1.49 2.07 4.03
N SER A 93 -1.18 2.29 5.32
CA SER A 93 -2.15 2.15 6.40
C SER A 93 -3.33 3.11 6.24
N LEU A 94 -3.06 4.36 5.87
CA LEU A 94 -4.10 5.36 5.60
C LEU A 94 -4.94 4.97 4.38
N ALA A 95 -4.32 4.44 3.33
CA ALA A 95 -5.05 3.99 2.15
C ALA A 95 -6.03 2.84 2.49
N LEU A 96 -5.61 1.89 3.33
CA LEU A 96 -6.48 0.83 3.84
C LEU A 96 -7.66 1.39 4.64
N LEU A 97 -7.42 2.38 5.51
CA LEU A 97 -8.49 3.00 6.29
C LEU A 97 -9.47 3.78 5.39
N ILE A 98 -8.96 4.58 4.45
CA ILE A 98 -9.79 5.39 3.55
C ILE A 98 -10.66 4.50 2.67
N ALA A 99 -10.14 3.37 2.18
CA ALA A 99 -10.93 2.42 1.39
C ALA A 99 -11.85 1.54 2.27
N GLY A 100 -11.34 1.09 3.42
CA GLY A 100 -12.01 0.13 4.29
C GLY A 100 -13.17 0.72 5.10
N ILE A 101 -13.07 1.97 5.54
CA ILE A 101 -14.11 2.62 6.35
C ILE A 101 -15.43 2.74 5.57
N PRO A 102 -15.48 3.28 4.34
CA PRO A 102 -16.72 3.32 3.56
C PRO A 102 -17.29 1.93 3.31
N LEU A 103 -16.43 0.95 3.04
CA LEU A 103 -16.84 -0.43 2.78
C LEU A 103 -17.47 -1.06 4.04
N TYR A 104 -16.85 -0.90 5.20
CA TYR A 104 -17.39 -1.35 6.49
C TYR A 104 -18.73 -0.67 6.81
N LEU A 105 -18.80 0.66 6.68
CA LEU A 105 -20.02 1.42 6.97
C LEU A 105 -21.17 1.04 6.05
N TYR A 106 -20.88 0.78 4.77
CA TYR A 106 -21.87 0.30 3.81
C TYR A 106 -22.48 -1.04 4.24
N HIS A 107 -21.62 -2.03 4.54
CA HIS A 107 -22.08 -3.35 4.99
C HIS A 107 -22.83 -3.28 6.31
N TRP A 108 -22.35 -2.50 7.27
CA TRP A 108 -23.02 -2.31 8.56
C TRP A 108 -24.43 -1.71 8.40
N ARG A 109 -24.57 -0.68 7.56
CA ARG A 109 -25.87 -0.06 7.27
C ARG A 109 -26.83 -1.03 6.57
N LEU A 110 -26.34 -1.84 5.64
CA LEU A 110 -27.16 -2.83 4.94
C LEU A 110 -27.73 -3.85 5.92
N ILE A 111 -26.89 -4.45 6.77
CA ILE A 111 -27.32 -5.41 7.79
C ILE A 111 -28.35 -4.81 8.75
N LYS A 112 -28.17 -3.53 9.13
CA LYS A 112 -29.13 -2.86 10.01
C LYS A 112 -30.50 -2.68 9.32
N ARG A 113 -30.52 -2.37 8.02
CA ARG A 113 -31.76 -2.21 7.24
C ARG A 113 -32.50 -3.53 7.11
N ASP A 114 -31.79 -4.62 6.85
CA ASP A 114 -32.40 -5.95 6.71
C ASP A 114 -33.06 -6.41 8.02
N LYS A 115 -32.41 -6.15 9.17
CA LYS A 115 -32.99 -6.43 10.49
C LYS A 115 -34.25 -5.62 10.77
N LEU A 116 -34.29 -4.35 10.35
CA LEU A 116 -35.45 -3.46 10.51
C LEU A 116 -36.65 -3.85 9.63
N SER A 117 -36.43 -4.48 8.48
CA SER A 117 -37.51 -4.95 7.59
C SER A 117 -38.11 -6.30 7.98
N GLU A 118 -37.45 -7.07 8.84
CA GLU A 118 -37.92 -8.38 9.34
C GLU A 118 -38.78 -8.26 10.62
N GLU A 119 -38.62 -7.19 11.40
CA GLU A 119 -39.42 -6.92 12.62
C GLU A 119 -40.88 -6.45 12.43
N PRO A 120 -41.34 -5.80 11.34
CA PRO A 120 -42.71 -5.29 11.23
C PRO A 120 -43.77 -6.36 10.93
N LEU A 121 -43.41 -7.63 10.79
CA LEU A 121 -44.34 -8.75 10.55
C LEU A 121 -44.62 -9.62 11.78
N LYS A 122 -44.13 -9.20 12.97
CA LYS A 122 -44.27 -9.97 14.21
C LYS A 122 -45.25 -9.37 15.24
N SER A 123 -46.03 -8.34 14.88
CA SER A 123 -47.06 -7.74 15.74
C SER A 123 -48.47 -8.11 15.31
#